data_AF-D8LJB1-F1
#
_entry.id   AF-D8LJB1-F1
#
_cell.length_a   1.000
_cell.length_b   1.000
_cell.length_c   1.000
_cell.angle_alpha   90.00
_cell.angle_beta   90.00
_cell.angle_gamma   90.00
#
_symmetry.space_group_name_H-M   'P 1'
#
loop_
_entity.id
_entity.type
_entity.pdbx_description
1 polymer ?
#
loop_
_entity_poly.entity_id
_entity_poly.type
_entity_poly.pdbx_seq_one_letter_code
_entity_poly.pdbx_strand_id
1 'polypeptide(L)'
;MSELTEPPAKKVCPSDNRKHPPTRRGIIVDVMVESADKFVDFMGKAAKAKEYFRFPDKDGKIMHLSVDVDGVALYVEELGNNMDTGAISTPHARLHLNTDDPAGVGAKLVEHGAKELTKMAEQFWGATFGVYQDPFGQIWSVSNSTNTIEDVPKELARKIIPFVSVRDCSAYMTFLTDALGAEVVYPPAKDPTGKIMCAEMKINGGIIMLGDHCGEDASKTEASMTISYEVGKDEAGPLAKSFKDNGGEVLEEVSMQFWGQVWGRCKDPFGQPWGLCEVQTGPTTSNEDMAKDMEIGAKYDWRYTWAVEDMPTVYCYGAMSTSEATSPAISEETNKTLPAAFAGAAAAGLAMAGPPASAYYTWDPSPGGTTKFTCGPSVAGDGASALMKDVDGDDNGLGVRTAGGCKCVTTLHTGPYDELMKCYKATFEWVETKGYESRMPVFELYENDPKDTPPEKLKTKVDDEVKHPSNNGREDRDTGV
;
A
#
# COMPACT_ATOMS: atom_id res chain seq x y z
N MET A 1 37.20 33.58 2.18
CA MET A 1 36.06 33.06 1.40
C MET A 1 36.23 31.55 1.42
N SER A 2 35.49 30.87 2.28
CA SER A 2 35.51 29.41 2.42
C SER A 2 34.67 28.80 1.31
N GLU A 3 35.30 27.94 0.52
CA GLU A 3 34.64 27.12 -0.50
C GLU A 3 33.54 26.28 0.16
N LEU A 4 32.29 26.55 -0.23
CA LEU A 4 31.15 25.68 0.04
C LEU A 4 31.31 24.46 -0.86
N THR A 5 31.79 23.36 -0.30
CA THR A 5 31.68 22.05 -0.93
C THR A 5 30.20 21.71 -1.05
N GLU A 6 29.73 21.50 -2.28
CA GLU A 6 28.38 20.99 -2.54
C GLU A 6 28.13 19.71 -1.74
N PRO A 7 26.92 19.52 -1.17
CA PRO A 7 26.57 18.26 -0.51
C PRO A 7 26.66 17.12 -1.53
N PRO A 8 27.15 15.93 -1.11
CA PRO A 8 27.26 14.80 -2.02
C PRO A 8 25.89 14.46 -2.62
N ALA A 9 25.85 14.26 -3.94
CA ALA A 9 24.66 13.80 -4.64
C ALA A 9 24.10 12.55 -3.92
N LYS A 10 22.84 12.64 -3.45
CA LYS A 10 22.15 11.53 -2.78
C LYS A 10 22.11 10.36 -3.76
N LYS A 11 22.83 9.28 -3.44
CA LYS A 11 22.90 8.07 -4.27
C LYS A 11 21.52 7.42 -4.32
N VAL A 12 20.86 7.44 -5.47
CA VAL A 12 19.80 6.49 -5.80
C VAL A 12 20.46 5.11 -5.94
N CYS A 13 20.02 4.13 -5.15
CA CYS A 13 20.70 2.83 -5.05
C CYS A 13 20.54 2.01 -6.35
N PRO A 14 21.59 1.30 -6.85
CA PRO A 14 21.71 0.91 -8.26
C PRO A 14 21.18 -0.49 -8.63
N SER A 15 20.51 -1.24 -7.75
CA SER A 15 20.24 -2.66 -8.01
C SER A 15 18.77 -2.97 -8.34
N ASP A 16 18.55 -3.34 -9.60
CA ASP A 16 17.32 -3.87 -10.22
C ASP A 16 16.94 -5.30 -9.77
N ASN A 17 17.58 -5.84 -8.73
CA ASN A 17 17.31 -7.19 -8.24
C ASN A 17 16.56 -7.13 -6.92
N ARG A 18 15.26 -6.83 -6.98
CA ARG A 18 14.35 -6.96 -5.84
C ARG A 18 14.03 -8.44 -5.52
N LYS A 19 15.04 -9.31 -5.35
CA LYS A 19 14.81 -10.57 -4.63
C LYS A 19 14.71 -10.25 -3.14
N HIS A 20 13.52 -9.81 -2.71
CA HIS A 20 13.19 -9.71 -1.29
C HIS A 20 13.67 -10.99 -0.59
N PRO A 21 14.11 -10.92 0.68
CA PRO A 21 14.40 -12.14 1.44
C PRO A 21 13.23 -13.12 1.25
N PRO A 22 13.50 -14.42 1.02
CA PRO A 22 12.61 -15.38 0.36
C PRO A 22 11.25 -15.66 1.03
N THR A 23 10.85 -14.89 2.05
CA THR A 23 9.68 -15.09 2.91
C THR A 23 8.84 -13.82 3.06
N ARG A 24 8.24 -13.32 1.98
CA ARG A 24 7.20 -12.26 2.00
C ARG A 24 5.80 -12.80 2.34
N ARG A 25 5.69 -13.46 3.48
CA ARG A 25 4.40 -13.68 4.16
C ARG A 25 4.66 -13.47 5.63
N GLY A 26 4.02 -12.48 6.24
CA GLY A 26 4.10 -12.26 7.68
C GLY A 26 4.07 -10.81 8.12
N ILE A 27 4.61 -10.58 9.32
CA ILE A 27 4.70 -9.26 9.92
C ILE A 27 6.12 -8.70 9.86
N ILE A 28 6.24 -7.42 9.51
CA ILE A 28 7.51 -6.70 9.41
C ILE A 28 7.44 -5.51 10.36
N VAL A 29 8.54 -5.24 11.06
CA VAL A 29 8.64 -4.07 11.94
C VAL A 29 9.05 -2.86 11.11
N ASP A 30 8.36 -1.75 11.33
CA ASP A 30 8.67 -0.46 10.73
C ASP A 30 8.97 0.58 11.82
N VAL A 31 10.19 1.11 11.82
CA VAL A 31 10.67 2.05 12.84
C VAL A 31 10.81 3.46 12.28
N MET A 32 10.33 4.45 13.04
CA MET A 32 10.58 5.85 12.74
C MET A 32 11.84 6.34 13.43
N VAL A 33 12.69 7.06 12.69
CA VAL A 33 13.96 7.61 13.18
C VAL A 33 14.15 9.05 12.72
N GLU A 34 14.97 9.83 13.42
CA GLU A 34 15.30 11.19 12.95
C GLU A 34 16.20 11.18 11.70
N SER A 35 17.03 10.14 11.56
CA SER A 35 17.97 9.98 10.45
C SER A 35 18.19 8.52 10.10
N ALA A 36 17.68 8.10 8.94
CA ALA A 36 17.81 6.75 8.41
C ALA A 36 19.28 6.41 8.11
N ASP A 37 20.05 7.34 7.55
CA ASP A 37 21.48 7.11 7.25
C ASP A 37 22.29 6.78 8.50
N LYS A 38 22.09 7.55 9.57
CA LYS A 38 22.77 7.30 10.85
C LYS A 38 22.30 6.00 11.48
N PHE A 39 21.00 5.69 11.40
CA PHE A 39 20.44 4.45 11.94
C PHE A 39 21.01 3.21 11.21
N VAL A 40 21.06 3.24 9.88
CA VAL A 40 21.64 2.15 9.07
C VAL A 40 23.13 1.98 9.34
N ASP A 41 23.91 3.07 9.45
CA ASP A 41 25.33 2.97 9.79
C ASP A 41 25.53 2.35 11.18
N PHE A 42 24.74 2.76 12.17
CA PHE A 42 24.72 2.16 13.51
C PHE A 42 24.39 0.67 13.46
N MET A 43 23.29 0.29 12.81
CA MET A 43 22.85 -1.11 12.71
C MET A 43 23.79 -1.96 11.85
N GLY A 44 24.44 -1.38 10.85
CA GLY A 44 25.48 -2.01 10.04
C GLY A 44 26.67 -2.42 10.89
N LYS A 45 27.09 -1.55 11.82
CA LYS A 45 28.20 -1.83 12.74
C LYS A 45 27.81 -2.82 13.85
N ALA A 46 26.63 -2.63 14.45
CA ALA A 46 26.16 -3.42 15.57
C ALA A 46 25.68 -4.83 15.17
N ALA A 47 24.85 -4.92 14.13
CA ALA A 47 24.12 -6.13 13.74
C ALA A 47 24.35 -6.56 12.28
N LYS A 48 25.38 -6.00 11.60
CA LYS A 48 25.71 -6.31 10.18
C LYS A 48 24.56 -6.03 9.22
N ALA A 49 23.69 -5.07 9.57
CA ALA A 49 22.58 -4.66 8.74
C ALA A 49 23.05 -4.16 7.36
N LYS A 50 22.28 -4.47 6.33
CA LYS A 50 22.54 -4.04 4.95
C LYS A 50 21.31 -3.35 4.40
N GLU A 51 21.52 -2.18 3.83
CA GLU A 51 20.48 -1.54 3.05
C GLU A 51 20.12 -2.39 1.83
N TYR A 52 18.83 -2.49 1.57
CA TYR A 52 18.30 -3.20 0.43
C TYR A 52 17.75 -2.24 -0.63
N PHE A 53 16.84 -1.35 -0.26
CA PHE A 53 16.45 -0.20 -1.07
C PHE A 53 15.90 0.92 -0.18
N ARG A 54 15.84 2.13 -0.73
CA ARG A 54 15.26 3.32 -0.06
C ARG A 54 14.42 4.13 -1.03
N PHE A 55 13.40 4.79 -0.49
CA PHE A 55 12.53 5.73 -1.18
C PHE A 55 12.54 7.07 -0.45
N PRO A 56 13.24 8.08 -1.00
CA PRO A 56 13.23 9.43 -0.47
C PRO A 56 12.02 10.22 -0.97
N ASP A 57 11.42 11.08 -0.15
CA ASP A 57 10.45 12.08 -0.61
C ASP A 57 11.11 13.20 -1.45
N LYS A 58 10.30 14.16 -1.90
CA LYS A 58 10.74 15.30 -2.72
C LYS A 58 11.81 16.19 -2.04
N ASP A 59 11.86 16.22 -0.72
CA ASP A 59 12.84 16.98 0.07
C ASP A 59 14.04 16.08 0.46
N GLY A 60 13.95 14.81 0.08
CA GLY A 60 14.94 13.77 0.24
C GLY A 60 15.00 13.16 1.64
N LYS A 61 13.93 13.29 2.42
CA LYS A 61 13.71 12.52 3.65
C LYS A 61 13.27 11.11 3.29
N ILE A 62 13.66 10.10 4.05
CA ILE A 62 13.31 8.71 3.71
C ILE A 62 11.86 8.42 4.10
N MET A 63 11.00 8.18 3.11
CA MET A 63 9.62 7.69 3.33
C MET A 63 9.61 6.21 3.68
N HIS A 64 10.50 5.42 3.06
CA HIS A 64 10.58 3.99 3.31
C HIS A 64 11.95 3.46 2.93
N LEU A 65 12.60 2.75 3.85
CA LEU A 65 13.88 2.08 3.64
C LEU A 65 13.74 0.64 4.14
N SER A 66 14.08 -0.30 3.28
CA SER A 66 14.19 -1.70 3.67
C SER A 66 15.64 -2.03 4.00
N VAL A 67 15.84 -2.56 5.20
CA VAL A 67 17.12 -3.02 5.73
C VAL A 67 17.04 -4.52 5.97
N ASP A 68 18.01 -5.27 5.45
CA ASP A 68 18.24 -6.66 5.81
C ASP A 68 19.10 -6.72 7.08
N VAL A 69 18.52 -7.23 8.16
CA VAL A 69 19.22 -7.57 9.39
C VAL A 69 19.22 -9.08 9.52
N ASP A 70 20.32 -9.69 9.06
CA ASP A 70 20.61 -11.10 9.23
C ASP A 70 19.56 -12.07 8.62
N GLY A 71 19.01 -11.67 7.47
CA GLY A 71 18.01 -12.40 6.68
C GLY A 71 16.57 -11.93 6.90
N VAL A 72 16.34 -10.92 7.75
CA VAL A 72 15.00 -10.40 8.09
C VAL A 72 14.90 -8.93 7.71
N ALA A 73 13.78 -8.55 7.10
CA ALA A 73 13.50 -7.16 6.78
C ALA A 73 13.14 -6.36 8.03
N LEU A 74 13.75 -5.18 8.15
CA LEU A 74 13.36 -4.08 9.02
C LEU A 74 13.05 -2.89 8.13
N TYR A 75 11.87 -2.31 8.27
CA TYR A 75 11.51 -1.08 7.59
C TYR A 75 11.87 0.13 8.47
N VAL A 76 12.29 1.19 7.81
CA VAL A 76 12.78 2.42 8.44
C VAL A 76 12.20 3.62 7.70
N GLU A 77 11.62 4.55 8.43
CA GLU A 77 11.14 5.84 7.92
C GLU A 77 11.79 7.00 8.69
N GLU A 78 11.97 8.13 8.03
CA GLU A 78 12.45 9.35 8.68
C GLU A 78 11.30 10.24 9.14
N LEU A 79 11.44 10.79 10.35
CA LEU A 79 10.53 11.80 10.84
C LEU A 79 10.50 13.05 9.97
N GLY A 80 9.29 13.58 9.81
CA GLY A 80 8.98 14.76 9.01
C GLY A 80 9.02 14.50 7.51
N ASN A 81 8.99 13.23 7.07
CA ASN A 81 8.75 12.92 5.66
C ASN A 81 7.31 13.32 5.27
N ASN A 82 7.03 13.48 3.99
CA ASN A 82 5.70 13.89 3.48
C ASN A 82 4.54 12.90 3.74
N MET A 83 4.83 11.67 4.15
CA MET A 83 3.87 10.64 4.57
C MET A 83 3.83 10.45 6.10
N ASP A 84 4.64 11.20 6.85
CA ASP A 84 4.68 11.14 8.31
C ASP A 84 3.38 11.69 8.91
N THR A 85 2.68 10.84 9.65
CA THR A 85 1.45 11.21 10.37
C THR A 85 1.69 11.77 11.77
N GLY A 86 2.96 11.85 12.19
CA GLY A 86 3.39 12.42 13.46
C GLY A 86 3.64 11.41 14.60
N ALA A 87 4.44 11.91 15.55
CA ALA A 87 4.86 11.43 16.89
C ALA A 87 5.71 10.14 17.01
N ILE A 88 6.97 10.33 17.42
CA ILE A 88 7.66 9.37 18.29
C ILE A 88 7.28 9.74 19.72
N SER A 89 6.51 8.89 20.38
CA SER A 89 6.39 8.92 21.83
C SER A 89 7.23 7.81 22.46
N THR A 90 7.37 7.85 23.79
CA THR A 90 8.08 6.85 24.60
C THR A 90 7.75 5.41 24.15
N PRO A 91 8.75 4.54 23.87
CA PRO A 91 8.47 3.25 23.25
C PRO A 91 7.66 2.34 24.17
N HIS A 92 6.41 2.08 23.82
CA HIS A 92 5.67 0.90 24.28
C HIS A 92 6.10 -0.39 23.59
N ALA A 93 6.80 -0.25 22.47
CA ALA A 93 7.25 -1.37 21.69
C ALA A 93 8.78 -1.40 21.67
N ARG A 94 9.35 -2.60 21.74
CA ARG A 94 10.78 -2.84 21.60
C ARG A 94 11.01 -3.88 20.52
N LEU A 95 12.15 -3.79 19.85
CA LEU A 95 12.59 -4.80 18.91
C LEU A 95 13.29 -5.92 19.68
N HIS A 96 12.83 -7.16 19.50
CA HIS A 96 13.52 -8.32 20.02
C HIS A 96 14.41 -8.92 18.93
N LEU A 97 15.72 -8.85 19.14
CA LEU A 97 16.74 -9.40 18.26
C LEU A 97 17.23 -10.75 18.79
N ASN A 98 16.84 -11.84 18.13
CA ASN A 98 17.37 -13.16 18.38
C ASN A 98 18.62 -13.42 17.52
N THR A 99 19.72 -13.80 18.15
CA THR A 99 21.02 -13.98 17.50
C THR A 99 21.86 -15.05 18.20
N ASP A 100 22.76 -15.70 17.44
CA ASP A 100 23.70 -16.69 17.98
C ASP A 100 24.79 -16.05 18.86
N ASP A 101 25.00 -14.73 18.78
CA ASP A 101 26.01 -13.97 19.54
C ASP A 101 25.42 -12.73 20.24
N PRO A 102 24.56 -12.92 21.25
CA PRO A 102 23.89 -11.80 21.91
C PRO A 102 24.88 -10.91 22.66
N ALA A 103 25.93 -11.49 23.24
CA ALA A 103 26.96 -10.75 23.96
C ALA A 103 27.79 -9.85 23.03
N GLY A 104 28.20 -10.36 21.86
CA GLY A 104 28.91 -9.58 20.85
C GLY A 104 28.06 -8.45 20.28
N VAL A 105 26.77 -8.72 19.98
CA VAL A 105 25.84 -7.67 19.54
C VAL A 105 25.63 -6.62 20.63
N GLY A 106 25.37 -7.03 21.87
CA GLY A 106 25.21 -6.12 23.01
C GLY A 106 26.42 -5.23 23.25
N ALA A 107 27.63 -5.80 23.16
CA ALA A 107 28.87 -5.03 23.27
C ALA A 107 29.01 -3.96 22.18
N LYS A 108 28.69 -4.31 20.92
CA LYS A 108 28.73 -3.38 19.80
C LYS A 108 27.67 -2.29 19.85
N LEU A 109 26.47 -2.61 20.33
CA LEU A 109 25.43 -1.61 20.58
C LEU A 109 25.96 -0.54 21.53
N VAL A 110 26.56 -0.94 22.66
CA VAL A 110 27.16 -0.02 23.63
C VAL A 110 28.35 0.74 23.06
N GLU A 111 29.25 0.06 22.34
CA GLU A 111 30.40 0.68 21.64
C GLU A 111 29.96 1.82 20.71
N HIS A 112 28.82 1.67 20.04
CA HIS A 112 28.27 2.66 19.11
C HIS A 112 27.22 3.59 19.72
N GLY A 113 27.17 3.68 21.06
CA GLY A 113 26.44 4.73 21.77
C GLY A 113 25.07 4.33 22.30
N ALA A 114 24.68 3.06 22.24
CA ALA A 114 23.49 2.59 22.92
C ALA A 114 23.66 2.63 24.45
N LYS A 115 22.62 3.03 25.15
CA LYS A 115 22.54 2.96 26.61
C LYS A 115 22.13 1.55 27.03
N GLU A 116 22.91 0.91 27.88
CA GLU A 116 22.54 -0.35 28.52
C GLU A 116 21.43 -0.10 29.57
N LEU A 117 20.26 -0.69 29.34
CA LEU A 117 19.10 -0.65 30.26
C LEU A 117 19.04 -1.91 31.14
N THR A 118 19.42 -3.05 30.58
CA THR A 118 19.58 -4.31 31.29
C THR A 118 20.86 -4.97 30.81
N LYS A 119 21.76 -5.20 31.76
CA LYS A 119 23.07 -5.80 31.47
C LYS A 119 22.93 -7.19 30.89
N MET A 120 23.72 -7.47 29.85
CA MET A 120 23.81 -8.80 29.26
C MET A 120 24.21 -9.83 30.33
N ALA A 121 23.36 -10.82 30.54
CA ALA A 121 23.58 -11.89 31.50
C ALA A 121 22.77 -13.13 31.13
N GLU A 122 23.21 -14.29 31.62
CA GLU A 122 22.35 -15.47 31.69
C GLU A 122 21.19 -15.22 32.65
N GLN A 123 19.99 -15.54 32.20
CA GLN A 123 18.76 -15.35 32.95
C GLN A 123 18.29 -16.67 33.54
N PHE A 124 17.42 -16.61 34.55
CA PHE A 124 16.93 -17.82 35.23
C PHE A 124 16.13 -18.77 34.31
N TRP A 125 15.71 -18.29 33.13
CA TRP A 125 15.05 -19.06 32.08
C TRP A 125 16.02 -19.61 31.01
N GLY A 126 17.33 -19.56 31.26
CA GLY A 126 18.36 -20.20 30.43
C GLY A 126 18.83 -19.39 29.21
N ALA A 127 18.21 -18.25 28.91
CA ALA A 127 18.64 -17.34 27.85
C ALA A 127 19.80 -16.44 28.31
N THR A 128 20.70 -16.11 27.39
CA THR A 128 21.56 -14.93 27.50
C THR A 128 20.79 -13.73 26.96
N PHE A 129 20.55 -12.71 27.79
CA PHE A 129 19.64 -11.61 27.48
C PHE A 129 20.15 -10.27 28.00
N GLY A 130 19.92 -9.21 27.23
CA GLY A 130 20.14 -7.81 27.63
C GLY A 130 19.17 -6.86 26.93
N VAL A 131 19.06 -5.64 27.45
CA VAL A 131 18.19 -4.59 26.89
C VAL A 131 18.99 -3.30 26.72
N TYR A 132 18.88 -2.70 25.54
CA TYR A 132 19.63 -1.52 25.13
C TYR A 132 18.69 -0.48 24.52
N GLN A 133 18.95 0.79 24.75
CA GLN A 133 18.33 1.88 24.01
C GLN A 133 19.35 2.47 23.06
N ASP A 134 19.08 2.44 21.76
CA ASP A 134 19.99 2.99 20.76
C ASP A 134 19.97 4.53 20.72
N PRO A 135 20.91 5.19 20.01
CA PRO A 135 20.95 6.64 19.92
C PRO A 135 19.72 7.30 19.28
N PHE A 136 18.84 6.52 18.66
CA PHE A 136 17.62 6.97 17.98
C PHE A 136 16.37 6.75 18.84
N GLY A 137 16.56 6.27 20.08
CA GLY A 137 15.49 6.05 21.06
C GLY A 137 14.85 4.67 20.98
N GLN A 138 15.20 3.83 20.01
CA GLN A 138 14.63 2.49 19.88
C GLN A 138 15.18 1.57 20.96
N ILE A 139 14.30 0.76 21.53
CA ILE A 139 14.67 -0.22 22.56
C ILE A 139 14.85 -1.59 21.90
N TRP A 140 15.99 -2.21 22.17
CA TRP A 140 16.38 -3.52 21.67
C TRP A 140 16.53 -4.48 22.84
N SER A 141 15.74 -5.55 22.87
CA SER A 141 16.08 -6.72 23.68
C SER A 141 16.87 -7.70 22.80
N VAL A 142 18.06 -8.08 23.22
CA VAL A 142 18.95 -8.98 22.48
C VAL A 142 19.06 -10.29 23.24
N SER A 143 18.83 -11.41 22.54
CA SER A 143 18.74 -12.74 23.13
C SER A 143 19.36 -13.80 22.22
N ASN A 144 19.85 -14.91 22.79
CA ASN A 144 20.07 -16.16 22.05
C ASN A 144 18.93 -17.17 22.21
N SER A 145 17.95 -16.84 23.03
CA SER A 145 16.75 -17.63 23.21
C SER A 145 15.67 -17.03 22.33
N THR A 146 15.31 -17.76 21.28
CA THR A 146 13.95 -18.24 21.25
C THR A 146 13.89 -19.36 22.28
N ASN A 147 12.82 -19.50 23.08
CA ASN A 147 12.49 -20.86 23.49
C ASN A 147 12.43 -21.62 22.18
N THR A 148 13.35 -22.56 21.95
CA THR A 148 13.29 -23.40 20.77
C THR A 148 11.96 -24.11 20.85
N ILE A 149 10.98 -23.62 20.09
CA ILE A 149 9.85 -24.41 19.70
C ILE A 149 10.49 -25.50 18.87
N GLU A 150 10.66 -26.68 19.46
CA GLU A 150 11.17 -27.86 18.76
C GLU A 150 10.37 -28.09 17.46
N ASP A 151 9.14 -27.54 17.40
CA ASP A 151 8.21 -27.57 16.27
C ASP A 151 8.05 -26.24 15.48
N VAL A 152 8.77 -25.14 15.78
CA VAL A 152 8.81 -23.98 14.85
C VAL A 152 10.01 -24.13 13.94
N PRO A 153 9.76 -24.34 12.64
CA PRO A 153 10.81 -24.43 11.66
C PRO A 153 11.78 -23.24 11.75
N LYS A 154 13.09 -23.47 11.55
CA LYS A 154 14.12 -22.41 11.64
C LYS A 154 13.83 -21.22 10.72
N GLU A 155 13.10 -21.45 9.64
CA GLU A 155 12.62 -20.43 8.69
C GLU A 155 11.54 -19.50 9.26
N LEU A 156 10.86 -19.89 10.35
CA LEU A 156 9.89 -19.08 11.08
C LEU A 156 10.51 -18.37 12.30
N ALA A 157 11.72 -18.74 12.70
CA ALA A 157 12.51 -18.04 13.71
C ALA A 157 13.01 -16.70 13.12
N ARG A 158 12.12 -15.73 13.02
CA ARG A 158 12.48 -14.36 12.64
C ARG A 158 13.41 -13.80 13.70
N LYS A 159 14.55 -13.26 13.26
CA LYS A 159 15.55 -12.64 14.12
C LYS A 159 15.08 -11.32 14.70
N ILE A 160 14.20 -10.59 14.01
CA ILE A 160 13.56 -9.38 14.56
C ILE A 160 12.09 -9.68 14.82
N ILE A 161 11.68 -9.53 16.07
CA ILE A 161 10.33 -9.77 16.56
C ILE A 161 9.82 -8.50 17.25
N PRO A 162 8.64 -7.95 16.89
CA PRO A 162 8.05 -6.87 17.65
C PRO A 162 7.64 -7.38 19.03
N PHE A 163 8.06 -6.67 20.07
CA PHE A 163 7.55 -6.87 21.44
C PHE A 163 6.70 -5.68 21.82
N VAL A 164 5.40 -5.88 22.01
CA VAL A 164 4.44 -4.82 22.34
C VAL A 164 4.05 -4.90 23.81
N SER A 165 4.34 -3.85 24.58
CA SER A 165 3.84 -3.71 25.95
C SER A 165 2.51 -2.99 25.96
N VAL A 166 1.50 -3.61 26.57
CA VAL A 166 0.15 -3.07 26.69
C VAL A 166 -0.30 -3.09 28.15
N ARG A 167 -1.33 -2.30 28.48
CA ARG A 167 -1.88 -2.28 29.85
C ARG A 167 -2.56 -3.60 30.23
N ASP A 168 -3.22 -4.23 29.26
CA ASP A 168 -3.93 -5.49 29.42
C ASP A 168 -3.53 -6.44 28.30
N CYS A 169 -2.47 -7.21 28.57
CA CYS A 169 -1.90 -8.16 27.62
C CYS A 169 -2.90 -9.27 27.28
N SER A 170 -3.75 -9.69 28.24
CA SER A 170 -4.75 -10.71 27.99
C SER A 170 -5.82 -10.22 27.00
N ALA A 171 -6.32 -9.00 27.17
CA ALA A 171 -7.26 -8.40 26.22
C ALA A 171 -6.63 -8.18 24.85
N TYR A 172 -5.35 -7.81 24.79
CA TYR A 172 -4.64 -7.66 23.52
C TYR A 172 -4.47 -8.99 22.79
N MET A 173 -4.11 -10.06 23.50
CA MET A 173 -4.08 -11.42 22.95
C MET A 173 -5.42 -11.82 22.33
N THR A 174 -6.53 -11.52 23.01
CA THR A 174 -7.88 -11.77 22.47
C THR A 174 -8.12 -10.99 21.18
N PHE A 175 -7.80 -9.70 21.15
CA PHE A 175 -7.91 -8.89 19.93
C PHE A 175 -7.09 -9.49 18.77
N LEU A 176 -5.82 -9.83 19.01
CA LEU A 176 -4.96 -10.42 17.97
C LEU A 176 -5.53 -11.76 17.46
N THR A 177 -6.14 -12.55 18.34
CA THR A 177 -6.79 -13.82 17.97
C THR A 177 -8.03 -13.57 17.10
N ASP A 178 -8.94 -12.71 17.58
CA ASP A 178 -10.25 -12.50 16.97
C ASP A 178 -10.16 -11.67 15.69
N ALA A 179 -9.30 -10.65 15.65
CA ALA A 179 -9.16 -9.75 14.51
C ALA A 179 -8.17 -10.28 13.46
N LEU A 180 -7.07 -10.89 13.89
CA LEU A 180 -5.92 -11.21 13.02
C LEU A 180 -5.62 -12.70 12.91
N GLY A 181 -6.41 -13.56 13.55
CA GLY A 181 -6.20 -15.00 13.53
C GLY A 181 -4.89 -15.42 14.19
N ALA A 182 -4.39 -14.65 15.15
CA ALA A 182 -3.17 -15.00 15.87
C ALA A 182 -3.38 -16.21 16.79
N GLU A 183 -2.36 -17.05 16.90
CA GLU A 183 -2.38 -18.28 17.69
C GLU A 183 -1.37 -18.19 18.83
N VAL A 184 -1.81 -18.52 20.04
CA VAL A 184 -0.89 -18.61 21.19
C VAL A 184 0.06 -19.78 20.99
N VAL A 185 1.37 -19.50 21.03
CA VAL A 185 2.39 -20.54 20.87
C VAL A 185 2.58 -21.34 22.17
N TYR A 186 2.64 -20.62 23.29
CA TYR A 186 2.85 -21.19 24.63
C TYR A 186 1.96 -20.52 25.67
N PRO A 187 1.69 -21.20 26.80
CA PRO A 187 1.11 -20.54 27.97
C PRO A 187 1.92 -19.28 28.34
N PRO A 188 1.28 -18.10 28.45
CA PRO A 188 1.97 -16.87 28.82
C PRO A 188 2.77 -16.99 30.11
N ALA A 189 4.01 -16.51 30.09
CA ALA A 189 4.83 -16.42 31.29
C ALA A 189 4.28 -15.32 32.19
N LYS A 190 3.90 -15.68 33.42
CA LYS A 190 3.29 -14.76 34.39
C LYS A 190 4.18 -14.57 35.61
N ASP A 191 4.15 -13.36 36.16
CA ASP A 191 4.74 -13.08 37.47
C ASP A 191 3.85 -13.66 38.60
N PRO A 192 4.31 -13.65 39.87
CA PRO A 192 3.51 -14.14 41.00
C PRO A 192 2.20 -13.37 41.25
N THR A 193 2.04 -12.17 40.68
CA THR A 193 0.80 -11.37 40.77
C THR A 193 -0.19 -11.72 39.66
N GLY A 194 0.24 -12.51 38.67
CA GLY A 194 -0.57 -12.93 37.54
C GLY A 194 -0.42 -12.05 36.29
N LYS A 195 0.43 -11.02 36.33
CA LYS A 195 0.75 -10.19 35.14
C LYS A 195 1.55 -11.00 34.14
N ILE A 196 1.22 -10.87 32.86
CA ILE A 196 1.94 -11.48 31.75
C ILE A 196 3.26 -10.73 31.55
N MET A 197 4.38 -11.36 31.87
CA MET A 197 5.72 -10.80 31.60
C MET A 197 6.10 -10.96 30.13
N CYS A 198 5.71 -12.09 29.53
CA CYS A 198 5.93 -12.39 28.12
C CYS A 198 4.90 -13.41 27.64
N ALA A 199 4.26 -13.12 26.52
CA ALA A 199 3.51 -14.07 25.70
C ALA A 199 4.04 -14.00 24.28
N GLU A 200 3.96 -15.14 23.58
CA GLU A 200 4.36 -15.28 22.19
C GLU A 200 3.15 -15.77 21.39
N MET A 201 2.82 -15.04 20.33
CA MET A 201 1.75 -15.39 19.42
C MET A 201 2.28 -15.50 18.00
N LYS A 202 1.87 -16.56 17.30
CA LYS A 202 2.09 -16.74 15.88
C LYS A 202 1.02 -15.96 15.13
N ILE A 203 1.45 -15.15 14.18
CA ILE A 203 0.56 -14.28 13.40
C ILE A 203 1.10 -14.15 11.98
N ASN A 204 0.29 -14.53 10.99
CA ASN A 204 0.65 -14.46 9.56
C ASN A 204 1.96 -15.17 9.15
N GLY A 205 2.45 -16.16 9.92
CA GLY A 205 3.78 -16.75 9.66
C GLY A 205 4.96 -15.90 10.17
N GLY A 206 4.69 -14.94 11.05
CA GLY A 206 5.65 -14.34 11.97
C GLY A 206 5.29 -14.60 13.43
N ILE A 207 6.08 -14.03 14.33
CA ILE A 207 5.86 -14.06 15.77
C ILE A 207 5.73 -12.62 16.25
N ILE A 208 4.79 -12.37 17.16
CA ILE A 208 4.71 -11.15 17.97
C ILE A 208 4.89 -11.55 19.43
N MET A 209 5.73 -10.80 20.15
CA MET A 209 5.88 -10.90 21.59
C MET A 209 5.07 -9.79 22.26
N LEU A 210 4.57 -10.06 23.46
CA LEU A 210 3.79 -9.08 24.19
C LEU A 210 3.86 -9.29 25.69
N GLY A 211 3.63 -8.23 26.46
CA GLY A 211 3.65 -8.27 27.92
C GLY A 211 2.84 -7.14 28.52
N ASP A 212 2.42 -7.33 29.76
CA ASP A 212 1.83 -6.27 30.55
C ASP A 212 2.88 -5.20 30.83
N HIS A 213 2.46 -3.94 30.75
CA HIS A 213 3.31 -2.81 31.12
C HIS A 213 3.64 -2.84 32.63
N CYS A 214 4.91 -2.61 32.96
CA CYS A 214 5.44 -2.68 34.32
C CYS A 214 5.76 -1.30 34.96
N GLY A 215 5.36 -0.18 34.35
CA GLY A 215 5.61 1.19 34.84
C GLY A 215 4.37 1.93 35.41
N GLU A 216 4.60 2.96 36.23
CA GLU A 216 3.56 3.74 36.94
C GLU A 216 2.74 4.69 36.04
N ASP A 217 3.21 5.06 34.84
CA ASP A 217 2.58 6.11 34.01
C ASP A 217 2.28 5.65 32.57
N ALA A 218 1.47 4.58 32.46
CA ALA A 218 1.02 3.99 31.18
C ALA A 218 -0.02 4.84 30.41
N SER A 219 -0.23 6.10 30.82
CA SER A 219 -1.36 6.93 30.39
C SER A 219 -1.10 7.82 29.16
N LYS A 220 0.13 7.84 28.63
CA LYS A 220 0.60 8.87 27.65
C LYS A 220 1.42 8.32 26.48
N THR A 221 1.25 7.06 26.19
CA THR A 221 2.33 6.33 25.55
C THR A 221 1.74 5.79 24.24
N GLU A 222 2.16 6.47 23.16
CA GLU A 222 1.82 6.25 21.76
C GLU A 222 2.91 5.37 21.12
N ALA A 223 2.56 4.58 20.11
CA ALA A 223 3.48 3.62 19.51
C ALA A 223 4.69 4.28 18.83
N SER A 224 5.87 3.69 18.99
CA SER A 224 7.12 4.11 18.32
C SER A 224 7.46 3.29 17.07
N MET A 225 6.61 2.31 16.73
CA MET A 225 6.76 1.45 15.55
C MET A 225 5.40 1.14 14.94
N THR A 226 5.38 0.92 13.62
CA THR A 226 4.26 0.31 12.90
C THR A 226 4.57 -1.16 12.66
N ILE A 227 3.56 -2.02 12.74
CA ILE A 227 3.70 -3.43 12.33
C ILE A 227 3.05 -3.58 10.95
N SER A 228 3.85 -3.81 9.91
CA SER A 228 3.33 -4.10 8.58
C SER A 228 2.87 -5.55 8.51
N TYR A 229 1.63 -5.78 8.11
CA TYR A 229 0.99 -7.08 7.93
C TYR A 229 0.83 -7.36 6.43
N GLU A 230 1.69 -8.23 5.90
CA GLU A 230 1.74 -8.56 4.47
C GLU A 230 0.77 -9.71 4.12
N VAL A 231 -0.23 -9.45 3.29
CA VAL A 231 -1.28 -10.41 2.90
C VAL A 231 -1.27 -10.72 1.40
N GLY A 232 -2.03 -11.73 0.98
CA GLY A 232 -2.26 -12.03 -0.43
C GLY A 232 -3.12 -10.98 -1.15
N LYS A 233 -3.30 -11.18 -2.46
CA LYS A 233 -4.20 -10.35 -3.27
C LYS A 233 -5.64 -10.43 -2.72
N ASP A 234 -6.32 -9.30 -2.66
CA ASP A 234 -7.72 -9.14 -2.22
C ASP A 234 -7.97 -9.46 -0.73
N GLU A 235 -6.91 -9.61 0.08
CA GLU A 235 -7.01 -9.94 1.51
C GLU A 235 -6.92 -8.71 2.43
N ALA A 236 -6.37 -7.58 1.97
CA ALA A 236 -6.15 -6.42 2.85
C ALA A 236 -7.46 -5.72 3.24
N GLY A 237 -8.42 -5.62 2.30
CA GLY A 237 -9.75 -5.06 2.57
C GLY A 237 -10.54 -5.84 3.64
N PRO A 238 -10.69 -7.17 3.51
CA PRO A 238 -11.28 -8.02 4.55
C PRO A 238 -10.56 -7.89 5.91
N LEU A 239 -9.23 -7.79 5.91
CA LEU A 239 -8.47 -7.61 7.15
C LEU A 239 -8.75 -6.25 7.80
N ALA A 240 -8.78 -5.16 7.05
CA ALA A 240 -9.15 -3.83 7.55
C ALA A 240 -10.55 -3.81 8.16
N LYS A 241 -11.50 -4.51 7.52
CA LYS A 241 -12.84 -4.69 8.08
C LYS A 241 -12.80 -5.46 9.40
N SER A 242 -12.02 -6.54 9.48
CA SER A 242 -11.84 -7.33 10.71
C SER A 242 -11.29 -6.48 11.86
N PHE A 243 -10.29 -5.61 11.59
CA PHE A 243 -9.80 -4.62 12.57
C PHE A 243 -10.95 -3.77 13.12
N LYS A 244 -11.74 -3.17 12.23
CA LYS A 244 -12.86 -2.28 12.59
C LYS A 244 -13.95 -3.00 13.38
N ASP A 245 -14.33 -4.21 12.97
CA ASP A 245 -15.36 -5.02 13.64
C ASP A 245 -14.94 -5.41 15.07
N ASN A 246 -13.63 -5.52 15.33
CA ASN A 246 -13.04 -5.86 16.63
C ASN A 246 -12.59 -4.63 17.44
N GLY A 247 -13.09 -3.43 17.11
CA GLY A 247 -12.88 -2.20 17.88
C GLY A 247 -11.65 -1.38 17.47
N GLY A 248 -10.92 -1.79 16.43
CA GLY A 248 -9.87 -1.00 15.82
C GLY A 248 -10.41 0.16 14.96
N GLU A 249 -9.51 1.02 14.50
CA GLU A 249 -9.79 2.17 13.67
C GLU A 249 -9.05 2.03 12.33
N VAL A 250 -9.75 2.30 11.20
CA VAL A 250 -9.12 2.45 9.89
C VAL A 250 -8.66 3.90 9.78
N LEU A 251 -7.34 4.11 9.84
CA LEU A 251 -6.74 5.44 9.70
C LEU A 251 -6.66 5.86 8.24
N GLU A 252 -6.31 4.90 7.38
CA GLU A 252 -6.25 5.07 5.94
C GLU A 252 -6.89 3.86 5.26
N GLU A 253 -7.85 4.13 4.38
CA GLU A 253 -8.58 3.10 3.66
C GLU A 253 -7.65 2.29 2.76
N VAL A 254 -7.82 0.97 2.78
CA VAL A 254 -7.06 0.07 1.91
C VAL A 254 -7.39 0.39 0.46
N SER A 255 -6.38 0.80 -0.30
CA SER A 255 -6.52 1.15 -1.70
C SER A 255 -5.22 0.92 -2.45
N MET A 256 -5.29 0.87 -3.79
CA MET A 256 -4.10 0.89 -4.62
C MET A 256 -3.38 2.21 -4.41
N GLN A 257 -2.12 2.15 -4.01
CA GLN A 257 -1.26 3.30 -3.78
C GLN A 257 -0.46 3.65 -5.04
N PHE A 258 0.07 4.87 -5.11
CA PHE A 258 0.77 5.35 -6.31
C PHE A 258 2.04 4.55 -6.64
N TRP A 259 2.64 3.88 -5.65
CA TRP A 259 3.78 2.97 -5.82
C TRP A 259 3.39 1.56 -6.28
N GLY A 260 2.13 1.37 -6.68
CA GLY A 260 1.63 0.15 -7.31
C GLY A 260 1.39 -1.01 -6.35
N GLN A 261 1.19 -0.75 -5.05
CA GLN A 261 0.77 -1.77 -4.08
C GLN A 261 -0.55 -1.38 -3.43
N VAL A 262 -1.39 -2.37 -3.16
CA VAL A 262 -2.57 -2.16 -2.31
C VAL A 262 -2.09 -2.06 -0.87
N TRP A 263 -2.37 -0.92 -0.23
CA TRP A 263 -1.97 -0.67 1.13
C TRP A 263 -2.99 0.22 1.84
N GLY A 264 -3.09 0.07 3.15
CA GLY A 264 -3.84 0.95 4.04
C GLY A 264 -3.31 0.86 5.46
N ARG A 265 -3.87 1.67 6.35
CA ARG A 265 -3.39 1.78 7.73
C ARG A 265 -4.51 1.64 8.73
N CYS A 266 -4.28 0.83 9.75
CA CYS A 266 -5.18 0.66 10.86
C CYS A 266 -4.48 0.94 12.19
N LYS A 267 -5.28 1.13 13.23
CA LYS A 267 -4.84 1.23 14.62
C LYS A 267 -5.69 0.28 15.43
N ASP A 268 -5.06 -0.56 16.24
CA ASP A 268 -5.81 -1.45 17.12
C ASP A 268 -6.39 -0.70 18.34
N PRO A 269 -7.30 -1.32 19.13
CA PRO A 269 -7.90 -0.69 20.31
C PRO A 269 -6.90 -0.26 21.39
N PHE A 270 -5.66 -0.73 21.31
CA PHE A 270 -4.58 -0.46 22.27
C PHE A 270 -3.64 0.65 21.77
N GLY A 271 -3.92 1.20 20.58
CA GLY A 271 -3.18 2.32 19.99
C GLY A 271 -1.97 1.91 19.15
N GLN A 272 -1.74 0.62 18.94
CA GLN A 272 -0.63 0.15 18.10
C GLN A 272 -1.04 0.25 16.61
N PRO A 273 -0.26 0.96 15.78
CA PRO A 273 -0.53 1.10 14.35
C PRO A 273 -0.08 -0.15 13.57
N TRP A 274 -0.86 -0.46 12.55
CA TRP A 274 -0.66 -1.57 11.63
C TRP A 274 -0.76 -1.08 10.19
N GLY A 275 0.21 -1.45 9.34
CA GLY A 275 0.15 -1.21 7.90
C GLY A 275 -0.31 -2.49 7.20
N LEU A 276 -1.43 -2.48 6.49
CA LEU A 276 -1.94 -3.65 5.78
C LEU A 276 -1.46 -3.57 4.34
N CYS A 277 -0.71 -4.56 3.88
CA CYS A 277 -0.06 -4.49 2.55
C CYS A 277 -0.31 -5.77 1.76
N GLU A 278 -0.86 -5.66 0.55
CA GLU A 278 -0.94 -6.80 -0.35
C GLU A 278 0.40 -7.02 -1.04
N VAL A 279 0.91 -8.24 -0.91
CA VAL A 279 2.15 -8.66 -1.55
C VAL A 279 1.90 -8.74 -3.06
N GLN A 280 2.56 -7.86 -3.80
CA GLN A 280 2.49 -7.87 -5.25
C GLN A 280 3.10 -9.17 -5.78
N THR A 281 2.33 -9.92 -6.55
CA THR A 281 2.80 -11.11 -7.27
C THR A 281 3.05 -10.70 -8.72
N GLY A 282 4.33 -10.52 -9.09
CA GLY A 282 4.67 -10.04 -10.43
C GLY A 282 6.11 -9.54 -10.55
N PRO A 283 6.55 -9.15 -11.76
CA PRO A 283 7.83 -8.46 -11.92
C PRO A 283 7.80 -7.17 -11.10
N THR A 284 8.81 -6.97 -10.29
CA THR A 284 8.98 -5.73 -9.54
C THR A 284 9.34 -4.60 -10.51
N THR A 285 8.71 -3.44 -10.35
CA THR A 285 9.12 -2.19 -11.00
C THR A 285 10.63 -1.98 -10.81
N SER A 286 11.35 -1.36 -11.74
CA SER A 286 12.76 -1.00 -11.48
C SER A 286 12.84 0.17 -10.49
N ASN A 287 14.01 0.45 -9.88
CA ASN A 287 14.17 1.66 -9.06
C ASN A 287 14.05 2.93 -9.89
N GLU A 288 14.48 2.88 -11.15
CA GLU A 288 14.36 3.99 -12.10
C GLU A 288 12.90 4.27 -12.43
N ASP A 289 12.12 3.22 -12.68
CA ASP A 289 10.69 3.35 -12.96
C ASP A 289 9.93 3.85 -11.74
N MET A 290 10.28 3.41 -10.53
CA MET A 290 9.68 3.96 -9.31
C MET A 290 10.05 5.44 -9.13
N ALA A 291 11.28 5.84 -9.41
CA ALA A 291 11.68 7.25 -9.33
C ALA A 291 10.86 8.12 -10.29
N LYS A 292 10.55 7.61 -11.50
CA LYS A 292 9.62 8.27 -12.43
C LYS A 292 8.20 8.34 -11.86
N ASP A 293 7.70 7.25 -11.26
CA ASP A 293 6.39 7.25 -10.57
C ASP A 293 6.33 8.30 -9.46
N MET A 294 7.43 8.48 -8.74
CA MET A 294 7.55 9.46 -7.67
C MET A 294 7.61 10.89 -8.18
N GLU A 295 8.31 11.14 -9.29
CA GLU A 295 8.36 12.46 -9.92
C GLU A 295 6.97 12.90 -10.40
N ILE A 296 6.26 12.00 -11.08
CA ILE A 296 4.89 12.24 -11.54
C ILE A 296 3.96 12.37 -10.33
N GLY A 297 4.04 11.46 -9.36
CA GLY A 297 3.24 11.51 -8.13
C GLY A 297 3.41 12.84 -7.40
N ALA A 298 4.64 13.30 -7.17
CA ALA A 298 4.93 14.58 -6.54
C ALA A 298 4.37 15.78 -7.34
N LYS A 299 4.44 15.74 -8.68
CA LYS A 299 3.87 16.77 -9.56
C LYS A 299 2.35 16.89 -9.41
N TYR A 300 1.67 15.79 -9.12
CA TYR A 300 0.22 15.71 -8.95
C TYR A 300 -0.22 15.57 -7.49
N ASP A 301 0.63 15.96 -6.53
CA ASP A 301 0.35 15.94 -5.09
C ASP A 301 -0.15 14.57 -4.59
N TRP A 302 0.45 13.50 -5.14
CA TRP A 302 0.17 12.10 -4.79
C TRP A 302 -1.30 11.68 -4.93
N ARG A 303 -2.05 12.41 -5.75
CA ARG A 303 -3.50 12.28 -5.86
C ARG A 303 -3.98 11.07 -6.66
N TYR A 304 -3.12 10.53 -7.51
CA TYR A 304 -3.46 9.49 -8.48
C TYR A 304 -2.63 8.24 -8.26
N THR A 305 -3.23 7.10 -8.56
CA THR A 305 -2.57 5.79 -8.48
C THR A 305 -2.75 5.09 -9.81
N TRP A 306 -1.70 4.44 -10.31
CA TRP A 306 -1.68 3.82 -11.62
C TRP A 306 -1.41 2.31 -11.50
N ALA A 307 -2.20 1.51 -12.20
CA ALA A 307 -2.02 0.08 -12.31
C ALA A 307 -2.09 -0.35 -13.77
N VAL A 308 -1.13 -1.16 -14.21
CA VAL A 308 -1.20 -1.83 -15.51
C VAL A 308 -1.91 -3.16 -15.30
N GLU A 309 -3.11 -3.30 -15.86
CA GLU A 309 -3.91 -4.51 -15.70
C GLU A 309 -4.52 -4.99 -17.02
N ASP A 310 -4.89 -6.27 -17.04
CA ASP A 310 -5.68 -6.84 -18.13
C ASP A 310 -7.15 -6.64 -17.76
N MET A 311 -7.83 -5.71 -18.44
CA MET A 311 -9.25 -5.47 -18.24
C MET A 311 -10.10 -6.47 -19.03
N PRO A 312 -11.21 -6.94 -18.47
CA PRO A 312 -12.21 -7.68 -19.23
C PRO A 312 -12.88 -6.77 -20.26
N THR A 313 -13.62 -7.36 -21.20
CA THR A 313 -14.48 -6.59 -22.10
C THR A 313 -15.51 -5.80 -21.28
N VAL A 314 -15.55 -4.49 -21.49
CA VAL A 314 -16.52 -3.59 -20.84
C VAL A 314 -17.65 -3.32 -21.83
N TYR A 315 -18.90 -3.41 -21.35
CA TYR A 315 -20.10 -3.16 -22.13
C TYR A 315 -20.87 -2.00 -21.51
N CYS A 316 -20.96 -0.88 -22.23
CA CYS A 316 -21.74 0.29 -21.83
C CYS A 316 -22.96 0.41 -22.74
N TYR A 317 -24.17 0.49 -22.18
CA TYR A 317 -25.38 0.76 -22.97
C TYR A 317 -25.66 2.27 -22.97
N GLY A 318 -25.57 2.95 -24.11
CA GLY A 318 -25.82 4.38 -24.22
C GLY A 318 -25.96 4.84 -25.68
N ALA A 319 -26.24 6.12 -25.87
CA ALA A 319 -26.22 6.73 -27.20
C ALA A 319 -24.85 7.37 -27.44
N MET A 320 -24.39 7.33 -28.69
CA MET A 320 -23.23 8.13 -29.08
C MET A 320 -23.61 9.62 -28.99
N SER A 321 -22.86 10.36 -28.19
CA SER A 321 -22.98 11.80 -27.98
C SER A 321 -21.73 12.50 -28.51
N THR A 322 -21.91 13.73 -28.99
CA THR A 322 -20.81 14.63 -29.33
C THR A 322 -20.99 15.92 -28.55
N SER A 323 -19.95 16.35 -27.85
CA SER A 323 -19.92 17.64 -27.14
C SER A 323 -18.60 18.37 -27.41
N GLU A 324 -18.50 19.64 -26.99
CA GLU A 324 -17.19 20.26 -26.81
C GLU A 324 -16.38 19.43 -25.79
N ALA A 325 -15.07 19.33 -25.99
CA ALA A 325 -14.17 18.57 -25.12
C ALA A 325 -13.84 19.34 -23.82
N THR A 326 -14.88 19.78 -23.10
CA THR A 326 -14.78 20.49 -21.83
C THR A 326 -15.68 19.83 -20.79
N SER A 327 -15.24 19.81 -19.53
CA SER A 327 -16.00 19.19 -18.44
C SER A 327 -17.45 19.72 -18.32
N PRO A 328 -17.73 21.04 -18.46
CA PRO A 328 -19.11 21.54 -18.40
C PRO A 328 -19.99 21.03 -19.56
N ALA A 329 -19.48 21.03 -20.79
CA ALA A 329 -20.26 20.59 -21.95
C ALA A 329 -20.53 19.07 -21.91
N ILE A 330 -19.53 18.29 -21.50
CA ILE A 330 -19.68 16.84 -21.29
C ILE A 330 -20.72 16.58 -20.20
N SER A 331 -20.64 17.27 -19.07
CA SER A 331 -21.62 17.11 -17.98
C SER A 331 -23.04 17.48 -18.41
N GLU A 332 -23.22 18.55 -19.18
CA GLU A 332 -24.53 18.93 -19.72
C GLU A 332 -25.09 17.83 -20.64
N GLU A 333 -24.26 17.27 -21.51
CA GLU A 333 -24.68 16.22 -22.44
C GLU A 333 -24.96 14.90 -21.72
N THR A 334 -24.12 14.49 -20.77
CA THR A 334 -24.35 13.32 -19.90
C THR A 334 -25.67 13.44 -19.13
N ASN A 335 -26.01 14.63 -18.61
CA ASN A 335 -27.29 14.84 -17.91
C ASN A 335 -28.51 14.61 -18.81
N LYS A 336 -28.37 14.79 -20.13
CA LYS A 336 -29.43 14.52 -21.12
C LYS A 336 -29.50 13.04 -21.47
N THR A 337 -28.36 12.39 -21.69
CA THR A 337 -28.30 11.05 -22.30
C THR A 337 -28.30 9.92 -21.29
N LEU A 338 -27.71 10.11 -20.10
CA LEU A 338 -27.60 9.08 -19.08
C LEU A 338 -28.97 8.52 -18.63
N PRO A 339 -30.01 9.35 -18.32
CA PRO A 339 -31.32 8.81 -17.95
C PRO A 339 -31.98 8.00 -19.07
N ALA A 340 -31.79 8.42 -20.33
CA ALA A 340 -32.32 7.71 -21.49
C ALA A 340 -31.61 6.37 -21.71
N ALA A 341 -30.30 6.31 -21.46
CA ALA A 341 -29.50 5.09 -21.51
C ALA A 341 -29.98 4.06 -20.47
N PHE A 342 -30.20 4.47 -19.22
CA PHE A 342 -30.78 3.60 -18.19
C PHE A 342 -32.17 3.09 -18.55
N ALA A 343 -33.06 3.97 -19.03
CA ALA A 343 -34.40 3.59 -19.44
C ALA A 343 -34.37 2.61 -20.62
N GLY A 344 -33.50 2.85 -21.59
CA GLY A 344 -33.31 1.99 -22.76
C GLY A 344 -32.78 0.60 -22.39
N ALA A 345 -31.76 0.53 -21.52
CA ALA A 345 -31.21 -0.74 -21.06
C ALA A 345 -32.27 -1.58 -20.31
N ALA A 346 -33.08 -0.93 -19.46
CA ALA A 346 -34.20 -1.57 -18.77
C ALA A 346 -35.27 -2.07 -19.74
N ALA A 347 -35.63 -1.27 -20.75
CA ALA A 347 -36.60 -1.66 -21.78
C ALA A 347 -36.10 -2.83 -22.65
N ALA A 348 -34.78 -2.90 -22.88
CA ALA A 348 -34.12 -4.00 -23.58
C ALA A 348 -33.91 -5.26 -22.71
N GLY A 349 -34.27 -5.22 -21.42
CA GLY A 349 -34.13 -6.35 -20.51
C GLY A 349 -32.69 -6.69 -20.15
N LEU A 350 -31.76 -5.73 -20.26
CA LEU A 350 -30.35 -5.93 -19.95
C LEU A 350 -30.09 -5.95 -18.45
N ALA A 351 -29.29 -6.92 -17.99
CA ALA A 351 -28.81 -6.98 -16.62
C ALA A 351 -27.68 -5.97 -16.41
N MET A 352 -27.74 -5.21 -15.32
CA MET A 352 -26.68 -4.26 -14.92
C MET A 352 -25.48 -5.05 -14.38
N ALA A 353 -24.26 -4.64 -14.76
CA ALA A 353 -23.02 -5.38 -14.47
C ALA A 353 -21.89 -4.46 -14.00
N GLY A 354 -22.11 -3.72 -12.93
CA GLY A 354 -21.11 -2.86 -12.31
C GLY A 354 -21.52 -1.39 -12.27
N PRO A 355 -20.57 -0.49 -11.95
CA PRO A 355 -20.83 0.94 -11.92
C PRO A 355 -21.24 1.49 -13.30
N PRO A 356 -21.95 2.63 -13.36
CA PRO A 356 -22.16 3.35 -14.61
C PRO A 356 -20.81 3.69 -15.25
N ALA A 357 -20.78 3.74 -16.57
CA ALA A 357 -19.57 3.98 -17.35
C ALA A 357 -19.78 5.07 -18.39
N SER A 358 -18.69 5.78 -18.70
CA SER A 358 -18.55 6.58 -19.92
C SER A 358 -17.41 6.01 -20.75
N ALA A 359 -17.55 5.99 -22.08
CA ALA A 359 -16.48 5.59 -23.00
C ALA A 359 -16.24 6.71 -24.02
N TYR A 360 -15.02 7.24 -24.05
CA TYR A 360 -14.62 8.35 -24.91
C TYR A 360 -13.85 7.82 -26.11
N TYR A 361 -14.37 8.01 -27.31
CA TYR A 361 -13.85 7.46 -28.57
C TYR A 361 -12.93 8.42 -29.32
N THR A 362 -13.15 9.71 -29.14
CA THR A 362 -12.31 10.77 -29.72
C THR A 362 -12.22 11.89 -28.71
N TRP A 363 -11.08 12.57 -28.66
CA TRP A 363 -10.87 13.67 -27.74
C TRP A 363 -9.95 14.73 -28.35
N ASP A 364 -10.50 15.89 -28.73
CA ASP A 364 -9.73 17.07 -29.12
C ASP A 364 -9.86 18.17 -28.06
N PRO A 365 -8.88 18.34 -27.16
CA PRO A 365 -8.93 19.33 -26.09
C PRO A 365 -8.61 20.76 -26.56
N SER A 366 -8.34 20.98 -27.85
CA SER A 366 -8.06 22.30 -28.40
C SER A 366 -9.26 23.23 -28.24
N PRO A 367 -9.08 24.56 -28.21
CA PRO A 367 -10.21 25.49 -28.16
C PRO A 367 -11.19 25.25 -29.32
N GLY A 368 -12.44 24.88 -28.99
CA GLY A 368 -13.48 24.52 -29.96
C GLY A 368 -13.41 23.07 -30.46
N GLY A 369 -12.49 22.26 -29.95
CA GLY A 369 -12.39 20.84 -30.20
C GLY A 369 -13.53 20.06 -29.54
N THR A 370 -13.82 18.88 -30.09
CA THR A 370 -14.96 18.06 -29.70
C THR A 370 -14.52 16.70 -29.18
N THR A 371 -15.40 16.07 -28.40
CA THR A 371 -15.28 14.69 -27.97
C THR A 371 -16.51 13.90 -28.40
N LYS A 372 -16.29 12.65 -28.82
CA LYS A 372 -17.36 11.67 -29.05
C LYS A 372 -17.31 10.66 -27.93
N PHE A 373 -18.43 10.48 -27.23
CA PHE A 373 -18.49 9.57 -26.10
C PHE A 373 -19.86 8.91 -25.99
N THR A 374 -19.93 7.80 -25.27
CA THR A 374 -21.18 7.23 -24.76
C THR A 374 -21.16 7.28 -23.24
N CYS A 375 -22.33 7.36 -22.60
CA CYS A 375 -22.45 7.16 -21.16
C CYS A 375 -23.72 6.37 -20.84
N GLY A 376 -23.68 5.54 -19.80
CA GLY A 376 -24.78 4.65 -19.47
C GLY A 376 -24.46 3.62 -18.40
N PRO A 377 -25.42 2.72 -18.09
CA PRO A 377 -25.12 1.58 -17.26
C PRO A 377 -24.11 0.64 -17.92
N SER A 378 -23.22 0.08 -17.09
CA SER A 378 -22.50 -1.15 -17.45
C SER A 378 -23.49 -2.32 -17.48
N VAL A 379 -23.43 -3.14 -18.53
CA VAL A 379 -24.38 -4.25 -18.77
C VAL A 379 -23.68 -5.59 -18.93
N ALA A 380 -24.37 -6.68 -18.61
CA ALA A 380 -23.82 -8.03 -18.76
C ALA A 380 -23.63 -8.41 -20.24
N GLY A 381 -22.47 -8.99 -20.56
CA GLY A 381 -22.06 -9.25 -21.95
C GLY A 381 -22.92 -10.25 -22.73
N ASP A 382 -23.54 -11.20 -22.05
CA ASP A 382 -24.47 -12.18 -22.62
C ASP A 382 -25.75 -11.52 -23.16
N GLY A 383 -26.35 -10.60 -22.41
CA GLY A 383 -27.46 -9.77 -22.90
C GLY A 383 -27.03 -8.73 -23.94
N ALA A 384 -25.82 -8.19 -23.79
CA ALA A 384 -25.32 -7.11 -24.64
C ALA A 384 -24.92 -7.58 -26.05
N SER A 385 -24.38 -8.79 -26.17
CA SER A 385 -23.92 -9.37 -27.45
C SER A 385 -25.03 -9.50 -28.52
N ALA A 386 -26.28 -9.69 -28.09
CA ALA A 386 -27.42 -9.81 -28.99
C ALA A 386 -27.78 -8.47 -29.68
N LEU A 387 -27.44 -7.33 -29.05
CA LEU A 387 -27.78 -6.00 -29.53
C LEU A 387 -26.64 -5.33 -30.32
N MET A 388 -25.41 -5.87 -30.29
CA MET A 388 -24.26 -5.27 -30.98
C MET A 388 -24.44 -5.14 -32.50
N LYS A 389 -25.17 -6.07 -33.12
CA LYS A 389 -25.33 -6.11 -34.58
C LYS A 389 -26.14 -4.94 -35.14
N ASP A 390 -26.85 -4.21 -34.29
CA ASP A 390 -27.81 -3.18 -34.69
C ASP A 390 -27.29 -1.75 -34.48
N VAL A 391 -26.05 -1.54 -34.00
CA VAL A 391 -25.63 -0.22 -33.50
C VAL A 391 -24.17 0.16 -33.78
N ASP A 392 -23.48 -0.55 -34.67
CA ASP A 392 -22.17 -0.13 -35.16
C ASP A 392 -22.32 1.02 -36.17
N GLY A 393 -21.62 2.13 -35.93
CA GLY A 393 -21.63 3.32 -36.77
C GLY A 393 -21.94 4.60 -36.00
N ASP A 394 -21.73 5.75 -36.66
CA ASP A 394 -21.98 7.13 -36.20
C ASP A 394 -23.44 7.44 -35.76
N ASP A 395 -24.23 6.43 -35.42
CA ASP A 395 -25.63 6.56 -35.04
C ASP A 395 -25.77 7.05 -33.60
N ASN A 396 -26.45 8.20 -33.46
CA ASN A 396 -26.90 8.78 -32.18
C ASN A 396 -28.01 7.95 -31.48
N GLY A 397 -28.21 6.69 -31.88
CA GLY A 397 -29.21 5.78 -31.32
C GLY A 397 -28.73 5.08 -30.05
N LEU A 398 -29.67 4.70 -29.19
CA LEU A 398 -29.38 3.91 -27.99
C LEU A 398 -28.89 2.50 -28.37
N GLY A 399 -27.79 2.06 -27.77
CA GLY A 399 -27.29 0.72 -27.98
C GLY A 399 -26.13 0.33 -27.09
N VAL A 400 -25.66 -0.91 -27.27
CA VAL A 400 -24.47 -1.40 -26.58
C VAL A 400 -23.23 -0.90 -27.31
N ARG A 401 -22.24 -0.45 -26.55
CA ARG A 401 -20.89 -0.14 -27.00
C ARG A 401 -19.87 -0.89 -26.14
N THR A 402 -18.72 -1.23 -26.72
CA THR A 402 -17.71 -2.01 -26.01
C THR A 402 -16.29 -1.53 -26.24
N ALA A 403 -15.43 -1.79 -25.27
CA ALA A 403 -14.03 -2.08 -25.55
C ALA A 403 -13.78 -3.55 -25.27
N GLY A 404 -13.17 -4.22 -26.25
CA GLY A 404 -12.70 -5.58 -26.05
C GLY A 404 -11.68 -5.61 -24.91
N GLY A 405 -11.57 -6.76 -24.24
CA GLY A 405 -10.57 -6.90 -23.17
C GLY A 405 -9.18 -6.45 -23.64
N CYS A 406 -8.65 -5.45 -22.95
CA CYS A 406 -7.39 -4.78 -23.26
C CYS A 406 -6.38 -4.93 -22.12
N LYS A 407 -5.12 -4.63 -22.44
CA LYS A 407 -4.20 -4.15 -21.41
C LYS A 407 -4.43 -2.65 -21.29
N CYS A 408 -4.64 -2.18 -20.07
CA CYS A 408 -5.03 -0.80 -19.85
C CYS A 408 -4.28 -0.28 -18.62
N VAL A 409 -4.06 1.04 -18.58
CA VAL A 409 -3.57 1.75 -17.40
C VAL A 409 -4.78 2.28 -16.67
N THR A 410 -5.03 1.73 -15.49
CA THR A 410 -6.13 2.13 -14.62
C THR A 410 -5.63 3.18 -13.65
N THR A 411 -6.32 4.32 -13.62
CA THR A 411 -6.04 5.43 -12.72
C THR A 411 -7.23 5.69 -11.81
N LEU A 412 -7.03 5.69 -10.48
CA LEU A 412 -8.10 6.06 -9.55
C LEU A 412 -8.04 7.55 -9.21
N HIS A 413 -9.11 8.28 -9.50
CA HIS A 413 -9.33 9.65 -9.04
C HIS A 413 -10.25 9.65 -7.82
N THR A 414 -9.82 10.32 -6.75
CA THR A 414 -10.70 10.69 -5.63
C THR A 414 -10.90 12.21 -5.61
N GLY A 415 -12.16 12.62 -5.63
CA GLY A 415 -12.58 14.02 -5.60
C GLY A 415 -13.58 14.40 -6.70
N PRO A 416 -13.88 15.70 -6.86
CA PRO A 416 -14.96 16.16 -7.73
C PRO A 416 -14.65 15.93 -9.22
N TYR A 417 -15.71 15.80 -10.03
CA TYR A 417 -15.60 15.48 -11.46
C TYR A 417 -14.98 16.60 -12.31
N ASP A 418 -15.06 17.85 -11.87
CA ASP A 418 -14.41 18.99 -12.54
C ASP A 418 -12.87 18.92 -12.49
N GLU A 419 -12.32 18.08 -11.62
CA GLU A 419 -10.89 17.81 -11.52
C GLU A 419 -10.44 16.56 -12.30
N LEU A 420 -11.35 15.83 -12.98
CA LEU A 420 -10.99 14.65 -13.78
C LEU A 420 -9.98 14.98 -14.89
N MET A 421 -10.00 16.20 -15.44
CA MET A 421 -9.01 16.61 -16.43
C MET A 421 -7.57 16.62 -15.89
N LYS A 422 -7.38 16.74 -14.58
CA LYS A 422 -6.06 16.58 -13.94
C LYS A 422 -5.66 15.11 -13.90
N CYS A 423 -6.62 14.20 -13.63
CA CYS A 423 -6.42 12.75 -13.69
C CYS A 423 -5.95 12.33 -15.09
N TYR A 424 -6.69 12.69 -16.15
CA TYR A 424 -6.32 12.39 -17.53
C TYR A 424 -4.91 12.85 -17.89
N LYS A 425 -4.55 14.09 -17.54
CA LYS A 425 -3.20 14.61 -17.77
C LYS A 425 -2.14 13.76 -17.09
N ALA A 426 -2.38 13.38 -15.84
CA ALA A 426 -1.46 12.58 -15.06
C ALA A 426 -1.34 11.14 -15.62
N THR A 427 -2.46 10.52 -15.99
CA THR A 427 -2.51 9.22 -16.66
C THR A 427 -1.74 9.22 -17.96
N PHE A 428 -1.99 10.17 -18.87
CA PHE A 428 -1.32 10.21 -20.16
C PHE A 428 0.18 10.49 -20.04
N GLU A 429 0.58 11.37 -19.13
CA GLU A 429 2.00 11.61 -18.84
C GLU A 429 2.68 10.36 -18.26
N TRP A 430 1.99 9.63 -17.40
CA TRP A 430 2.47 8.35 -16.86
C TRP A 430 2.63 7.30 -17.96
N VAL A 431 1.60 7.14 -18.80
CA VAL A 431 1.59 6.23 -19.96
C VAL A 431 2.79 6.52 -20.88
N GLU A 432 2.99 7.78 -21.25
CA GLU A 432 4.11 8.21 -22.09
C GLU A 432 5.47 7.96 -21.41
N THR A 433 5.61 8.33 -20.13
CA THR A 433 6.86 8.16 -19.36
C THR A 433 7.26 6.69 -19.23
N LYS A 434 6.28 5.79 -19.19
CA LYS A 434 6.48 4.35 -19.14
C LYS A 434 6.63 3.70 -20.52
N GLY A 435 6.60 4.50 -21.59
CA GLY A 435 6.77 4.04 -22.96
C GLY A 435 5.57 3.28 -23.52
N TYR A 436 4.39 3.43 -22.92
CA TYR A 436 3.14 2.92 -23.47
C TYR A 436 2.56 3.91 -24.47
N GLU A 437 1.76 3.40 -25.41
CA GLU A 437 0.95 4.19 -26.33
C GLU A 437 -0.53 4.05 -25.95
N SER A 438 -1.18 5.17 -25.63
CA SER A 438 -2.63 5.24 -25.37
C SER A 438 -3.44 4.92 -26.63
N ARG A 439 -4.59 4.28 -26.44
CA ARG A 439 -5.57 3.92 -27.48
C ARG A 439 -6.97 4.28 -27.00
N MET A 440 -7.76 4.79 -27.94
CA MET A 440 -9.19 4.99 -27.70
C MET A 440 -9.94 3.66 -27.86
N PRO A 441 -11.04 3.44 -27.12
CA PRO A 441 -11.64 4.40 -26.20
C PRO A 441 -11.07 4.35 -24.77
N VAL A 442 -11.06 5.51 -24.10
CA VAL A 442 -10.78 5.61 -22.65
C VAL A 442 -12.09 5.48 -21.89
N PHE A 443 -12.11 4.72 -20.79
CA PHE A 443 -13.30 4.53 -19.96
C PHE A 443 -13.21 5.31 -18.66
N GLU A 444 -14.35 5.85 -18.24
CA GLU A 444 -14.60 6.29 -16.87
C GLU A 444 -15.60 5.35 -16.21
N LEU A 445 -15.26 4.78 -15.04
CA LEU A 445 -16.16 4.00 -14.20
C LEU A 445 -16.43 4.76 -12.89
N TYR A 446 -17.70 5.07 -12.62
CA TYR A 446 -18.09 5.87 -11.45
C TYR A 446 -18.48 4.98 -10.27
N GLU A 447 -17.57 4.78 -9.32
CA GLU A 447 -17.70 3.73 -8.29
C GLU A 447 -18.70 4.07 -7.17
N ASN A 448 -19.07 5.34 -7.01
CA ASN A 448 -20.02 5.79 -5.99
C ASN A 448 -20.99 6.86 -6.50
N ASP A 449 -22.16 6.96 -5.86
CA ASP A 449 -23.24 7.85 -6.32
C ASP A 449 -23.03 9.27 -5.78
N PRO A 450 -22.98 10.31 -6.64
CA PRO A 450 -22.86 11.71 -6.23
C PRO A 450 -24.07 12.27 -5.48
N LYS A 451 -25.20 11.54 -5.41
CA LYS A 451 -26.34 11.92 -4.56
C LYS A 451 -26.07 11.66 -3.08
N ASP A 452 -25.31 10.61 -2.79
CA ASP A 452 -25.08 10.12 -1.42
C ASP A 452 -23.62 10.28 -0.96
N THR A 453 -22.73 10.65 -1.88
CA THR A 453 -21.30 10.83 -1.63
C THR A 453 -20.91 12.30 -1.84
N PRO A 454 -20.26 12.95 -0.86
CA PRO A 454 -19.84 14.33 -1.04
C PRO A 454 -18.71 14.42 -2.09
N PRO A 455 -18.58 15.55 -2.81
CA PRO A 455 -17.70 15.66 -3.99
C PRO A 455 -16.25 15.25 -3.73
N GLU A 456 -15.70 15.58 -2.57
CA GLU A 456 -14.34 15.25 -2.15
C GLU A 456 -14.08 13.76 -1.93
N LYS A 457 -15.13 12.93 -1.87
CA LYS A 457 -15.05 11.46 -1.70
C LYS A 457 -15.51 10.68 -2.92
N LEU A 458 -15.88 11.36 -4.01
CA LEU A 458 -16.25 10.69 -5.25
C LEU A 458 -15.06 9.91 -5.80
N LYS A 459 -15.33 8.70 -6.29
CA LYS A 459 -14.31 7.80 -6.84
C LYS A 459 -14.63 7.51 -8.30
N THR A 460 -13.66 7.77 -9.16
CA THR A 460 -13.76 7.49 -10.59
C THR A 460 -12.51 6.78 -11.05
N LYS A 461 -12.67 5.60 -11.65
CA LYS A 461 -11.57 4.93 -12.35
C LYS A 461 -11.52 5.41 -13.79
N VAL A 462 -10.33 5.75 -14.26
CA VAL A 462 -10.02 6.08 -15.64
C VAL A 462 -9.18 4.94 -16.20
N ASP A 463 -9.72 4.21 -17.17
CA ASP A 463 -9.03 3.08 -17.81
C ASP A 463 -8.63 3.46 -19.22
N ASP A 464 -7.33 3.72 -19.40
CA ASP A 464 -6.73 4.07 -20.69
C ASP A 464 -6.18 2.80 -21.36
N GLU A 465 -6.74 2.40 -22.50
CA GLU A 465 -6.21 1.25 -23.25
C GLU A 465 -4.79 1.56 -23.71
N VAL A 466 -3.85 0.63 -23.49
CA VAL A 466 -2.45 0.86 -23.85
C VAL A 466 -1.84 -0.28 -24.66
N LYS A 467 -0.89 0.07 -25.54
CA LYS A 467 0.01 -0.87 -26.21
C LYS A 467 1.45 -0.57 -25.81
N HIS A 468 2.22 -1.59 -25.46
CA HIS A 468 3.65 -1.45 -25.25
C HIS A 468 4.41 -1.77 -26.55
N PRO A 469 5.32 -0.91 -27.04
CA PRO A 469 6.03 -1.09 -28.32
C PRO A 469 6.83 -2.40 -28.43
N SER A 470 7.30 -2.94 -27.30
CA SER A 470 8.06 -4.20 -27.29
C SER A 470 7.21 -5.47 -27.40
N ASN A 471 5.88 -5.35 -27.38
CA ASN A 471 4.95 -6.46 -27.40
C ASN A 471 4.21 -6.53 -28.76
N ASN A 472 4.94 -6.90 -29.82
CA ASN A 472 4.41 -7.17 -31.17
C ASN A 472 3.62 -8.50 -31.25
N GLY A 473 2.84 -8.81 -30.21
CA GLY A 473 2.19 -10.10 -30.01
C GLY A 473 0.68 -10.02 -29.84
N ARG A 474 -0.02 -9.20 -30.63
CA ARG A 474 -1.43 -9.43 -31.01
C ARG A 474 -1.79 -8.53 -32.18
N GLU A 475 -2.35 -9.17 -33.19
CA GLU A 475 -2.72 -8.62 -34.49
C GLU A 475 -3.48 -7.31 -34.37
N ASP A 476 -3.11 -6.36 -35.23
CA ASP A 476 -3.90 -5.18 -35.50
C ASP A 476 -5.32 -5.64 -35.84
N ARG A 477 -6.30 -5.28 -35.00
CA ARG A 477 -7.68 -5.27 -35.44
C ARG A 477 -7.81 -4.13 -36.41
N ASP A 478 -7.58 -4.47 -37.67
CA ASP A 478 -8.08 -3.76 -38.82
C ASP A 478 -9.58 -3.56 -38.60
N THR A 479 -9.99 -2.38 -38.13
CA THR A 479 -11.40 -1.97 -38.16
C THR A 479 -11.73 -1.57 -39.58
N GLY A 480 -11.70 -2.57 -40.45
CA GLY A 480 -12.16 -2.53 -41.83
C GLY A 480 -13.55 -3.15 -41.92
N VAL A 481 -14.50 -2.29 -42.34
CA VAL A 481 -15.90 -2.53 -42.73
C VAL A 481 -16.94 -2.44 -41.62
#